data_AF-A0A4Y2DL02-F1
#
_entry.id   AF-A0A4Y2DL02-F1
#
_cell.length_a   1.000
_cell.length_b   1.000
_cell.length_c   1.000
_cell.angle_alpha   90.00
_cell.angle_beta   90.00
_cell.angle_gamma   90.00
#
_symmetry.space_group_name_H-M   'P 1'
#
loop_
_entity.id
_entity.type
_entity.pdbx_description
1 polymer ?
#
loop_
_entity_poly.entity_id
_entity_poly.type
_entity_poly.pdbx_seq_one_letter_code
_entity_poly.pdbx_strand_id
1 'polypeptide(L)'
;MQNKERWNIFWTDEAYFHVHGHGNTRNCRIWAMENLSGHQPVPLHSEKVTVWCGFTASFIVGPSFFEEIGPVIFALNGVRYESLLSSYVIPALQQRACVRSTIFMQDGAPPHISNPVKRHLSMHFGNYRIISRHFLTNWSP
;
A
#
# COMPACT_ATOMS: atom_id res chain seq x y z
N MET A 1 -11.30 19.63 -30.00
CA MET A 1 -11.80 19.58 -28.61
C MET A 1 -10.62 19.22 -27.72
N GLN A 2 -10.25 20.09 -26.79
CA GLN A 2 -9.09 19.90 -25.90
C GLN A 2 -9.30 18.65 -25.02
N ASN A 3 -8.53 17.59 -25.26
CA ASN A 3 -8.33 16.55 -24.26
C ASN A 3 -7.55 17.19 -23.11
N LYS A 4 -8.28 17.66 -22.10
CA LYS A 4 -7.73 18.03 -20.80
C LYS A 4 -6.96 16.80 -20.31
N GLU A 5 -5.63 16.87 -20.34
CA GLU A 5 -4.75 15.81 -19.82
C GLU A 5 -5.14 15.57 -18.36
N ARG A 6 -5.97 14.56 -18.11
CA ARG A 6 -6.29 14.13 -16.77
C ARG A 6 -5.06 13.39 -16.27
N TRP A 7 -4.47 13.88 -15.20
CA TRP A 7 -3.36 13.21 -14.51
C TRP A 7 -3.78 11.76 -14.19
N ASN A 8 -3.06 10.79 -14.76
CA ASN A 8 -3.28 9.37 -14.47
C ASN A 8 -2.43 8.96 -13.27
N ILE A 9 -2.84 9.40 -12.07
CA ILE A 9 -2.16 9.05 -10.82
C ILE A 9 -2.62 7.66 -10.39
N PHE A 10 -1.66 6.79 -10.12
CA PHE A 10 -1.86 5.47 -9.55
C PHE A 10 -1.44 5.50 -8.08
N TRP A 11 -2.45 5.47 -7.21
CA TRP A 11 -2.33 5.50 -5.76
C TRP A 11 -2.15 4.08 -5.25
N THR A 12 -1.21 3.85 -4.35
CA THR A 12 -0.96 2.52 -3.78
C THR A 12 -0.78 2.61 -2.28
N ASP A 13 -1.30 1.63 -1.54
CA ASP A 13 -1.13 1.55 -0.09
C ASP A 13 -1.31 0.12 0.41
N GLU A 14 -0.87 -0.12 1.64
CA GLU A 14 -1.07 -1.35 2.40
C GLU A 14 -1.99 -1.14 3.59
N ALA A 15 -2.87 -2.09 3.83
CA ALA A 15 -3.71 -2.12 5.03
C ALA A 15 -3.64 -3.48 5.72
N TYR A 16 -3.64 -3.45 7.06
CA TYR A 16 -3.78 -4.65 7.89
C TYR A 16 -5.26 -4.97 8.11
N PHE A 17 -5.62 -6.23 7.90
CA PHE A 17 -6.94 -6.77 8.23
C PHE A 17 -6.79 -7.87 9.27
N HIS A 18 -7.50 -7.75 10.40
CA HIS A 18 -7.50 -8.75 11.45
C HIS A 18 -8.52 -9.85 11.12
N VAL A 19 -8.08 -11.10 11.12
CA VAL A 19 -8.93 -12.26 10.76
C VAL A 19 -10.09 -12.44 11.73
N HIS A 20 -9.90 -12.08 13.01
CA HIS A 20 -10.91 -12.22 14.05
C HIS A 20 -11.71 -10.95 14.33
N GLY A 21 -11.72 -9.97 13.41
CA GLY A 21 -12.61 -8.81 13.50
C GLY A 21 -12.40 -7.93 14.73
N HIS A 22 -11.15 -7.84 15.21
CA HIS A 22 -10.85 -6.97 16.34
C HIS A 22 -11.22 -5.51 15.98
N GLY A 23 -12.10 -4.92 16.77
CA GLY A 23 -12.54 -3.54 16.57
C GLY A 23 -11.35 -2.60 16.69
N ASN A 24 -11.11 -1.78 15.65
CA ASN A 24 -10.16 -0.69 15.75
C ASN A 24 -10.53 0.17 16.97
N THR A 25 -9.61 0.36 17.93
CA THR A 25 -9.84 1.16 19.14
C THR A 25 -10.22 2.61 18.85
N ARG A 26 -9.91 3.12 17.64
CA ARG A 26 -10.37 4.43 17.17
C ARG A 26 -11.84 4.46 16.72
N ASN A 27 -12.39 3.31 16.31
CA ASN A 27 -13.78 3.16 15.87
C ASN A 27 -14.67 2.45 16.92
N CYS A 28 -14.08 1.78 17.92
CA CYS A 28 -14.80 1.13 19.00
C CYS A 28 -15.06 2.12 20.14
N ARG A 29 -16.19 2.83 20.07
CA ARG A 29 -16.63 3.73 21.15
C ARG A 29 -17.71 3.04 21.98
N ILE A 30 -17.35 2.66 23.21
CA ILE A 30 -18.28 2.10 24.19
C ILE A 30 -18.96 3.27 24.89
N TRP A 31 -20.28 3.34 24.83
CA TRP A 31 -21.08 4.30 25.59
C TRP A 31 -21.58 3.64 26.87
N ALA A 32 -21.35 4.27 28.00
CA ALA A 32 -21.85 3.84 29.31
C ALA A 32 -22.24 5.08 30.15
N MET A 33 -23.21 4.93 31.04
CA MET A 33 -23.67 6.01 31.93
C MET A 33 -22.63 6.35 33.02
N GLU A 34 -21.76 5.39 33.34
CA GLU A 34 -20.64 5.53 34.28
C GLU A 34 -19.39 4.89 33.68
N ASN A 35 -18.19 5.36 34.07
CA ASN A 35 -16.93 4.81 33.55
C ASN A 35 -16.73 3.38 34.06
N LEU A 36 -16.93 2.39 33.18
CA LEU A 36 -16.92 0.97 33.53
C LEU A 36 -15.55 0.41 33.98
N SER A 37 -14.45 1.18 33.91
CA SER A 37 -13.09 0.71 34.23
C SER A 37 -12.74 -0.64 33.57
N GLY A 38 -13.42 -0.95 32.45
CA GLY A 38 -13.39 -2.24 31.81
C GLY A 38 -12.19 -2.32 30.88
N HIS A 39 -11.21 -3.13 31.25
CA HIS A 39 -10.11 -3.47 30.37
C HIS A 39 -10.53 -4.66 29.51
N GLN A 40 -10.63 -4.46 28.18
CA GLN A 40 -10.74 -5.58 27.26
C GLN A 40 -9.32 -6.05 26.91
N PRO A 41 -8.91 -7.26 27.31
CA PRO A 41 -7.62 -7.80 26.91
C PRO A 41 -7.61 -8.00 25.39
N VAL A 42 -6.64 -7.38 24.73
CA VAL A 42 -6.39 -7.57 23.29
C VAL A 42 -5.24 -8.57 23.15
N PRO A 43 -5.37 -9.60 22.32
CA PRO A 43 -4.25 -10.48 22.02
C PRO A 43 -3.09 -9.66 21.46
N LEU A 44 -1.90 -9.79 22.06
CA LEU A 44 -0.68 -9.12 21.59
C LEU A 44 -0.30 -9.54 20.15
N HIS A 45 -0.77 -10.72 19.70
CA HIS A 45 -0.47 -11.34 18.41
C HIS A 45 -1.74 -11.85 17.72
N SER A 46 -2.71 -10.98 17.44
CA SER A 46 -3.88 -11.37 16.63
C SER A 46 -3.44 -11.71 15.20
N GLU A 47 -3.96 -12.81 14.64
CA GLU A 47 -3.78 -13.12 13.22
C GLU A 47 -4.25 -11.95 12.35
N LYS A 48 -3.36 -11.52 11.45
CA LYS A 48 -3.58 -10.40 10.55
C LYS A 48 -3.05 -10.74 9.17
N VAL A 49 -3.67 -10.15 8.16
CA VAL A 49 -3.19 -10.21 6.77
C VAL A 49 -2.85 -8.79 6.32
N THR A 50 -1.70 -8.63 5.65
CA THR A 50 -1.37 -7.36 5.00
C THR A 50 -1.89 -7.43 3.58
N VAL A 51 -2.69 -6.45 3.19
CA VAL A 51 -3.26 -6.37 1.84
C VAL A 51 -2.72 -5.13 1.18
N TRP A 52 -2.16 -5.30 -0.02
CA TRP A 52 -1.78 -4.22 -0.90
C TRP A 52 -2.88 -3.97 -1.93
N CYS A 53 -3.13 -2.72 -2.24
CA CYS A 53 -4.00 -2.32 -3.35
C CYS A 53 -3.47 -1.06 -4.03
N GLY A 54 -3.68 -0.99 -5.34
CA GLY A 54 -3.43 0.21 -6.11
C GLY A 54 -4.61 0.59 -6.98
N PHE A 55 -4.87 1.87 -7.19
CA PHE A 55 -5.98 2.32 -8.03
C PHE A 55 -5.67 3.64 -8.75
N THR A 56 -6.33 3.82 -9.88
CA THR A 56 -6.47 5.10 -10.59
C THR A 56 -7.92 5.57 -10.51
N ALA A 57 -8.22 6.72 -11.09
CA ALA A 57 -9.61 7.16 -11.28
C ALA A 57 -10.46 6.22 -12.16
N SER A 58 -9.82 5.28 -12.90
CA SER A 58 -10.49 4.46 -13.91
C SER A 58 -10.50 2.96 -13.60
N PHE A 59 -9.58 2.47 -12.77
CA PHE A 59 -9.48 1.04 -12.47
C PHE A 59 -8.70 0.78 -11.18
N ILE A 60 -8.89 -0.43 -10.65
CA ILE A 60 -8.20 -0.96 -9.48
C ILE A 60 -7.23 -2.08 -9.95
N VAL A 61 -6.09 -2.19 -9.26
CA VAL A 61 -5.09 -3.26 -9.34
C VAL A 61 -4.91 -3.78 -7.92
N GLY A 62 -5.37 -4.99 -7.64
CA GLY A 62 -5.43 -5.56 -6.30
C GLY A 62 -6.81 -6.15 -6.02
N PRO A 63 -7.08 -6.59 -4.77
CA PRO A 63 -6.16 -6.71 -3.64
C PRO A 63 -5.10 -7.81 -3.85
N SER A 64 -3.88 -7.57 -3.39
CA SER A 64 -2.81 -8.58 -3.29
C SER A 64 -2.53 -8.88 -1.82
N PHE A 65 -2.53 -10.16 -1.46
CA PHE A 65 -2.43 -10.60 -0.08
C PHE A 65 -1.01 -11.04 0.25
N PHE A 66 -0.46 -10.48 1.32
CA PHE A 66 0.75 -10.99 1.94
C PHE A 66 0.35 -11.82 3.16
N GLU A 67 0.42 -13.14 3.01
CA GLU A 67 0.17 -14.07 4.09
C GLU A 67 1.35 -14.09 5.08
N GLU A 68 1.07 -13.78 6.34
CA GLU A 68 1.98 -14.04 7.45
C GLU A 68 1.77 -15.51 7.88
N ILE A 69 2.62 -16.43 7.39
CA ILE A 69 2.53 -17.84 7.77
C ILE A 69 3.17 -18.04 9.15
N GLY A 70 2.34 -18.18 10.19
CA GLY A 70 2.76 -18.59 11.54
C GLY A 70 3.23 -17.45 12.46
N PRO A 71 3.95 -17.76 13.56
CA PRO A 71 4.39 -16.77 14.57
C PRO A 71 5.49 -15.82 14.07
N VAL A 72 5.99 -16.03 12.86
CA VAL A 72 6.95 -15.15 12.21
C VAL A 72 6.16 -14.09 11.46
N ILE A 73 6.11 -12.88 12.01
CA ILE A 73 5.68 -11.68 11.27
C ILE A 73 6.59 -11.57 10.06
N PHE A 74 6.14 -12.05 8.90
CA PHE A 74 6.93 -12.00 7.67
C PHE A 74 6.77 -10.61 7.07
N ALA A 75 7.31 -9.63 7.78
CA ALA A 75 7.16 -8.21 7.50
C ALA A 75 7.44 -7.93 6.02
N LEU A 76 6.55 -7.14 5.40
CA LEU A 76 6.78 -6.63 4.06
C LEU A 76 8.14 -5.94 4.04
N ASN A 77 9.04 -6.44 3.20
CA ASN A 77 10.38 -5.91 3.03
C ASN A 77 10.56 -5.45 1.58
N GLY A 78 11.61 -4.68 1.33
CA GLY A 78 11.85 -4.09 0.01
C GLY A 78 11.95 -5.12 -1.13
N VAL A 79 12.47 -6.32 -0.86
CA VAL A 79 12.59 -7.39 -1.86
C VAL A 79 11.23 -7.97 -2.21
N ARG A 80 10.38 -8.23 -1.21
CA ARG A 80 9.00 -8.70 -1.43
C ARG A 80 8.15 -7.64 -2.13
N TYR A 81 8.32 -6.38 -1.76
CA TYR A 81 7.64 -5.28 -2.42
C TYR A 81 8.10 -5.14 -3.88
N GLU A 82 9.40 -5.23 -4.16
CA GLU A 82 9.90 -5.25 -5.56
C GLU A 82 9.35 -6.44 -6.35
N SER A 83 9.28 -7.63 -5.73
CA SER A 83 8.67 -8.80 -6.35
C SER A 83 7.19 -8.60 -6.67
N LEU A 84 6.41 -7.98 -5.78
CA LEU A 84 5.02 -7.57 -6.04
C LEU A 84 4.95 -6.62 -7.24
N LEU A 85 5.81 -5.60 -7.29
CA LEU A 85 5.85 -4.64 -8.40
C LEU A 85 6.12 -5.35 -9.73
N SER A 86 7.15 -6.20 -9.74
CA SER A 86 7.63 -6.91 -10.93
C SER A 86 6.64 -7.96 -11.46
N SER A 87 6.06 -8.76 -10.56
CA SER A 87 5.21 -9.89 -10.92
C SER A 87 3.75 -9.54 -11.13
N TYR A 88 3.25 -8.48 -10.48
CA TYR A 88 1.83 -8.16 -10.47
C TYR A 88 1.52 -6.76 -10.98
N VAL A 89 2.13 -5.73 -10.39
CA VAL A 89 1.73 -4.32 -10.65
C VAL A 89 2.13 -3.87 -12.06
N ILE A 90 3.40 -4.04 -12.42
CA ILE A 90 3.90 -3.62 -13.74
C ILE A 90 3.18 -4.38 -14.86
N PRO A 91 3.04 -5.72 -14.81
CA PRO A 91 2.26 -6.46 -15.80
C PRO A 91 0.81 -5.98 -15.92
N ALA A 92 0.12 -5.71 -14.80
CA ALA A 92 -1.25 -5.20 -14.82
C ALA A 92 -1.36 -3.83 -15.52
N LEU A 93 -0.41 -2.94 -15.28
CA LEU A 93 -0.36 -1.63 -15.95
C LEU A 93 0.03 -1.74 -17.43
N GLN A 94 0.90 -2.70 -17.78
CA GLN A 94 1.31 -2.98 -19.17
C GLN A 94 0.15 -3.54 -20.00
N GLN A 95 -0.62 -4.47 -19.45
CA GLN A 95 -1.83 -5.02 -20.10
C GLN A 95 -2.85 -3.92 -20.42
N ARG A 96 -2.88 -2.87 -19.60
CA ARG A 96 -3.75 -1.68 -19.79
C ARG A 96 -3.09 -0.58 -20.63
N ALA A 97 -1.90 -0.82 -21.17
CA ALA A 97 -1.12 0.12 -21.98
C ALA A 97 -0.92 1.51 -21.32
N CYS A 98 -0.82 1.56 -19.98
CA CYS A 98 -0.82 2.83 -19.24
C CYS A 98 0.49 3.15 -18.49
N VAL A 99 1.46 2.23 -18.41
CA VAL A 99 2.74 2.45 -17.70
C VAL A 99 3.43 3.76 -18.10
N ARG A 100 3.38 4.14 -19.38
CA ARG A 100 4.06 5.34 -19.91
C ARG A 100 3.35 6.66 -19.59
N SER A 101 2.07 6.61 -19.22
CA SER A 101 1.26 7.78 -18.86
C SER A 101 0.95 7.86 -17.36
N THR A 102 1.18 6.78 -16.62
CA THR A 102 0.93 6.72 -15.17
C THR A 102 1.97 7.53 -14.39
N ILE A 103 1.49 8.27 -13.38
CA ILE A 103 2.28 8.79 -12.27
C ILE A 103 2.10 7.83 -11.09
N PHE A 104 3.18 7.22 -10.64
CA PHE A 104 3.16 6.27 -9.54
C PHE A 104 3.26 7.02 -8.19
N MET A 105 2.39 6.70 -7.24
CA MET A 105 2.39 7.29 -5.91
C MET A 105 2.42 6.18 -4.84
N GLN A 106 3.36 6.31 -3.91
CA GLN A 106 3.47 5.50 -2.69
C GLN A 106 3.95 6.37 -1.51
N ASP A 107 3.76 5.90 -0.28
CA ASP A 107 4.21 6.59 0.92
C ASP A 107 5.73 6.43 1.16
N GLY A 108 6.20 6.91 2.32
CA GLY A 108 7.60 6.87 2.72
C GLY A 108 8.04 5.62 3.50
N ALA A 109 7.25 4.54 3.52
CA ALA A 109 7.55 3.36 4.34
C ALA A 109 8.91 2.72 3.99
N PRO A 110 9.61 2.10 4.97
CA PRO A 110 10.94 1.53 4.74
C PRO A 110 11.06 0.56 3.55
N PRO A 111 10.08 -0.33 3.27
CA PRO A 111 10.13 -1.20 2.09
C PRO A 111 10.13 -0.41 0.76
N HIS A 112 9.37 0.68 0.70
CA HIS A 112 9.14 1.50 -0.49
C HIS A 112 10.36 2.31 -0.92
N ILE A 113 11.21 2.67 0.04
CA ILE A 113 12.42 3.47 -0.21
C ILE A 113 13.69 2.63 -0.40
N SER A 114 13.56 1.31 -0.41
CA SER A 114 14.68 0.40 -0.63
C SER A 114 15.29 0.59 -2.03
N ASN A 115 16.61 0.39 -2.15
CA ASN A 115 17.30 0.53 -3.44
C ASN A 115 16.73 -0.34 -4.58
N PRO A 116 16.36 -1.63 -4.39
CA PRO A 116 15.77 -2.42 -5.46
C PRO A 116 14.44 -1.81 -5.94
N VAL A 117 13.57 -1.39 -5.02
CA VAL A 117 12.28 -0.76 -5.34
C VAL A 117 12.48 0.55 -6.09
N LYS A 118 13.35 1.44 -5.60
CA LYS A 118 13.62 2.71 -6.27
C LYS A 118 14.10 2.51 -7.71
N ARG A 119 15.05 1.59 -7.91
CA ARG A 119 15.58 1.27 -9.25
C ARG A 119 14.47 0.71 -10.15
N HIS A 120 13.64 -0.19 -9.63
CA HIS A 120 12.54 -0.79 -10.37
C HIS A 120 11.53 0.28 -10.82
N LEU A 121 11.09 1.15 -9.91
CA LEU A 121 10.17 2.25 -10.24
C LEU A 121 10.79 3.23 -11.25
N SER A 122 12.04 3.65 -11.04
CA SER A 122 12.76 4.52 -11.98
C SER A 122 12.85 3.93 -13.38
N MET A 123 13.02 2.61 -13.51
CA MET A 123 13.12 1.93 -14.80
C MET A 123 11.80 1.97 -15.59
N HIS A 124 10.65 1.87 -14.92
CA HIS A 124 9.34 1.80 -15.57
C HIS A 124 8.63 3.16 -15.73
N PHE A 125 8.70 4.01 -14.71
CA PHE A 125 8.00 5.30 -14.69
C PHE A 125 8.93 6.47 -15.00
N GLY A 126 10.23 6.35 -14.71
CA GLY A 126 11.16 7.48 -14.74
C GLY A 126 10.95 8.43 -13.56
N ASN A 127 12.02 9.13 -13.17
CA ASN A 127 12.08 9.86 -11.90
C ASN A 127 11.05 11.01 -11.77
N TYR A 128 10.57 11.56 -12.88
CA TYR A 128 9.60 12.67 -12.89
C TYR A 128 8.15 12.23 -12.66
N ARG A 129 7.86 10.93 -12.80
CA ARG A 129 6.50 10.36 -12.67
C ARG A 129 6.37 9.48 -11.42
N ILE A 130 7.18 9.75 -10.40
CA ILE A 130 7.17 9.04 -9.13
C ILE A 130 6.99 10.05 -8.01
N ILE A 131 5.93 9.86 -7.23
CA ILE A 131 5.65 10.56 -5.98
C ILE A 131 5.97 9.59 -4.85
N SER A 132 7.10 9.79 -4.18
CA SER A 132 7.59 8.92 -3.11
C SER A 132 8.69 9.63 -2.36
N ARG A 133 8.97 9.17 -1.13
CA ARG A 133 10.13 9.67 -0.38
C ARG A 133 11.42 9.35 -1.15
N HIS A 134 12.37 10.31 -1.14
CA HIS A 134 13.66 10.25 -1.85
C HIS A 134 13.59 10.29 -3.40
N PHE A 135 12.47 10.72 -3.96
CA PHE A 135 12.35 11.10 -5.38
C PHE A 135 12.20 12.61 -5.52
N LEU A 136 12.20 13.10 -6.78
CA LEU A 136 12.07 14.52 -7.09
C LEU A 136 10.76 15.10 -6.53
N THR A 137 9.64 14.40 -6.74
CA THR A 137 8.36 14.73 -6.11
C THR A 137 8.28 14.00 -4.77
N ASN A 138 8.79 14.65 -3.73
CA ASN A 138 8.92 14.06 -2.42
C ASN A 138 7.55 13.91 -1.74
N TRP A 139 7.29 12.73 -1.18
CA TRP A 139 6.18 12.51 -0.24
C TRP A 139 6.65 12.85 1.18
N SER A 140 5.82 13.54 1.96
CA SER A 140 6.16 13.94 3.33
C SER A 140 6.35 12.71 4.25
N PRO A 141 7.15 12.83 5.32
CA PRO A 141 7.30 11.79 6.34
C PRO A 141 5.99 11.48 7.07
#